data_AF-A0A8J2K2A8-F1
#
_entry.id   AF-A0A8J2K2A8-F1
#
_cell.length_a   1.000
_cell.length_b   1.000
_cell.length_c   1.000
_cell.angle_alpha   90.00
_cell.angle_beta   90.00
_cell.angle_gamma   90.00
#
_symmetry.space_group_name_H-M   'P 1'
#
loop_
_entity.id
_entity.type
_entity.pdbx_description
1 polymer ?
#
loop_
_entity_poly.entity_id
_entity_poly.type
_entity_poly.pdbx_seq_one_letter_code
_entity_poly.pdbx_strand_id
1 'polypeptide(L)'
;GGVNAANLTPYFADRKGTQNGNTRYINADPSQDYGLLSAREANGVTRLRFIRDFDTGDVNDYVIKYENAHFIWALGTNDALNAHPGGDSRGAFAVNPLLARL
;
A
#
# COMPACT_ATOMS: atom_id res chain seq x y z
N GLY A 1 -2.15 -3.69 -4.72
CA GLY A 1 -1.40 -4.68 -5.52
C GLY A 1 -1.99 -6.05 -5.28
N GLY A 2 -1.61 -7.02 -6.09
CA GLY A 2 -2.16 -8.38 -6.01
C GLY A 2 -1.52 -9.31 -7.03
N VAL A 3 -2.20 -10.41 -7.31
CA VAL A 3 -1.83 -11.38 -8.34
C VAL A 3 -3.05 -11.58 -9.22
N ASN A 4 -2.89 -11.44 -10.54
CA ASN A 4 -3.99 -11.68 -11.45
C ASN A 4 -4.35 -13.17 -11.43
N ALA A 5 -5.59 -13.49 -11.05
CA ALA A 5 -6.04 -14.87 -10.88
C ALA A 5 -6.01 -15.71 -12.18
N ALA A 6 -6.07 -15.08 -13.35
CA ALA A 6 -6.12 -15.79 -14.64
C ALA A 6 -4.74 -16.22 -15.13
N ASN A 7 -3.70 -15.42 -14.87
CA ASN A 7 -2.36 -15.65 -15.42
C ASN A 7 -1.24 -15.64 -14.36
N LEU A 8 -1.59 -15.55 -13.08
CA LEU A 8 -0.68 -15.51 -11.93
C LEU A 8 0.36 -14.40 -11.99
N THR A 9 0.14 -13.37 -12.82
CA THR A 9 1.09 -12.26 -12.96
C THR A 9 0.87 -11.29 -11.80
N PRO A 10 1.93 -10.97 -11.03
CA PRO A 10 1.81 -10.01 -9.95
C PRO A 10 1.68 -8.59 -10.48
N TYR A 11 0.94 -7.76 -9.77
CA TYR A 11 0.85 -6.34 -10.03
C TYR A 11 1.02 -5.56 -8.72
N PHE A 12 1.93 -4.61 -8.73
CA PHE A 12 2.27 -3.77 -7.58
C PHE A 12 2.72 -2.42 -8.13
N ALA A 13 2.30 -1.34 -7.47
CA ALA A 13 2.61 0.00 -7.92
C ALA A 13 2.71 0.92 -6.71
N ASP A 14 3.72 1.78 -6.73
CA ASP A 14 3.84 2.87 -5.77
C ASP A 14 2.95 4.05 -6.19
N ARG A 15 2.14 4.53 -5.24
CA ARG A 15 1.08 5.50 -5.49
C ARG A 15 0.86 6.40 -4.29
N LYS A 16 0.53 7.66 -4.56
CA LYS A 16 0.14 8.64 -3.55
C LYS A 16 -1.29 9.14 -3.69
N GLY A 17 -1.90 9.41 -2.55
CA GLY A 17 -3.18 10.09 -2.47
C GLY A 17 -3.00 11.61 -2.66
N THR A 18 -3.81 12.23 -3.51
CA THR A 18 -3.90 13.70 -3.59
C THR A 18 -5.35 14.15 -3.49
N GLN A 19 -5.57 15.42 -3.19
CA GLN A 19 -6.90 16.01 -3.08
C GLN A 19 -6.97 17.31 -3.90
N ASN A 20 -8.05 17.46 -4.66
CA ASN A 20 -8.41 18.72 -5.32
C ASN A 20 -9.87 19.05 -4.97
N GLY A 21 -10.07 20.09 -4.17
CA GLY A 21 -11.38 20.40 -3.57
C GLY A 21 -11.88 19.23 -2.71
N ASN A 22 -13.08 18.73 -3.00
CA ASN A 22 -13.69 17.59 -2.30
C ASN A 22 -13.37 16.23 -2.95
N THR A 23 -12.60 16.21 -4.04
CA THR A 23 -12.27 14.98 -4.76
C THR A 23 -10.91 14.46 -4.36
N ARG A 24 -10.82 13.17 -4.03
CA ARG A 24 -9.58 12.46 -3.69
C ARG A 24 -9.17 11.57 -4.86
N TYR A 25 -7.89 11.58 -5.19
CA TYR A 25 -7.29 10.82 -6.28
C TYR A 25 -6.17 9.92 -5.75
N ILE A 26 -5.94 8.81 -6.44
CA ILE A 26 -4.77 7.96 -6.22
C ILE A 26 -3.94 8.00 -7.51
N ASN A 27 -2.81 8.68 -7.46
CA ASN A 27 -1.94 8.88 -8.61
C ASN A 27 -0.70 7.99 -8.51
N ALA A 28 -0.13 7.61 -9.64
CA ALA A 28 1.21 7.00 -9.64
C ALA A 28 2.20 7.95 -9.00
N ASP A 29 3.08 7.43 -8.14
CA ASP A 29 4.14 8.23 -7.57
C ASP A 29 5.32 8.34 -8.57
N PRO A 30 5.80 9.55 -8.91
CA PRO A 30 6.96 9.70 -9.79
C PRO A 30 8.24 9.04 -9.23
N SER A 31 8.39 8.99 -7.90
CA SER A 31 9.41 8.18 -7.24
C SER A 31 8.85 6.80 -6.95
N GLN A 32 9.64 5.74 -7.15
CA GLN A 32 9.20 4.36 -6.93
C GLN A 32 10.00 3.79 -5.76
N ASP A 33 9.50 4.04 -4.56
CA ASP A 33 10.24 3.82 -3.32
C ASP A 33 9.91 2.46 -2.67
N TYR A 34 8.85 1.80 -3.14
CA TYR A 34 8.50 0.44 -2.77
C TYR A 34 8.93 -0.58 -3.83
N GLY A 35 9.78 -1.53 -3.42
CA GLY A 35 10.18 -2.68 -4.24
C GLY A 35 9.38 -3.94 -3.92
N LEU A 36 8.73 -4.55 -4.92
CA LEU A 36 8.09 -5.85 -4.75
C LEU A 36 9.14 -6.96 -4.68
N LEU A 37 9.20 -7.71 -3.57
CA LEU A 37 10.09 -8.86 -3.39
C LEU A 37 9.45 -10.16 -3.86
N SER A 38 8.17 -10.36 -3.55
CA SER A 38 7.42 -11.54 -3.99
C SER A 38 5.92 -11.30 -3.91
N ALA A 39 5.18 -11.95 -4.78
CA ALA A 39 3.72 -11.97 -4.74
C ALA A 39 3.23 -13.37 -5.09
N ARG A 40 2.29 -13.89 -4.30
CA ARG A 40 1.67 -15.19 -4.53
C ARG A 40 0.22 -15.14 -4.12
N GLU A 41 -0.62 -15.82 -4.88
CA GLU A 41 -1.97 -16.15 -4.50
C GLU A 41 -2.13 -17.67 -4.41
N ALA A 42 -2.70 -18.13 -3.30
CA ALA A 42 -3.03 -19.55 -3.11
C ALA A 42 -4.17 -19.69 -2.10
N ASN A 43 -5.12 -20.58 -2.39
CA ASN A 43 -6.26 -20.89 -1.52
C ASN A 43 -7.06 -19.63 -1.10
N GLY A 44 -7.26 -18.68 -2.03
CA GLY A 44 -7.98 -17.42 -1.76
C GLY A 44 -7.20 -16.41 -0.92
N VAL A 45 -5.90 -16.61 -0.69
CA VAL A 45 -5.05 -15.69 0.06
C VAL A 45 -3.96 -15.13 -0.85
N THR A 46 -3.97 -13.81 -1.02
CA THR A 46 -2.90 -13.06 -1.68
C THR A 46 -1.87 -12.61 -0.64
N ARG A 47 -0.60 -12.96 -0.84
CA ARG A 47 0.53 -12.53 -0.01
C ARG A 47 1.49 -11.70 -0.86
N LEU A 48 1.72 -10.46 -0.44
CA LEU A 48 2.72 -9.56 -1.02
C LEU A 48 3.83 -9.35 0.01
N ARG A 49 5.08 -9.45 -0.44
CA ARG A 49 6.26 -9.03 0.32
C ARG A 49 6.92 -7.92 -0.47
N PHE A 50 7.18 -6.81 0.18
CA PHE A 50 7.82 -5.64 -0.41
C PHE A 50 8.85 -5.08 0.56
N ILE A 51 9.71 -4.21 0.05
CA ILE A 51 10.70 -3.45 0.80
C ILE A 51 10.55 -1.96 0.47
N ARG A 52 10.89 -1.12 1.44
CA ARG A 52 11.02 0.33 1.31
C ARG A 52 12.05 0.80 2.33
N ASP A 53 12.86 1.77 1.95
CA ASP A 53 13.80 2.40 2.87
C ASP A 53 13.07 3.25 3.92
N PHE A 54 13.64 3.37 5.13
CA PHE A 54 13.02 4.20 6.17
C PHE A 54 12.97 5.68 5.79
N ASP A 55 13.96 6.15 5.06
CA ASP A 55 14.02 7.48 4.46
C ASP A 55 14.36 7.30 2.99
N THR A 56 13.45 7.72 2.11
CA THR A 56 13.55 7.56 0.65
C THR A 56 14.21 8.77 -0.01
N GLY A 57 14.30 9.89 0.72
CA GLY A 57 14.75 11.18 0.17
C GLY A 57 13.71 11.91 -0.70
N ASP A 58 12.54 11.31 -0.99
CA ASP A 58 11.42 12.04 -1.60
C ASP A 58 10.69 12.87 -0.53
N VAL A 59 10.59 14.18 -0.77
CA VAL A 59 9.94 15.14 0.13
C VAL A 59 8.44 14.90 0.32
N ASN A 60 7.80 14.14 -0.58
CA ASN A 60 6.39 13.79 -0.50
C ASN A 60 6.14 12.52 0.30
N ASP A 61 7.21 11.82 0.69
CA ASP A 61 7.16 10.55 1.33
C ASP A 61 7.20 10.68 2.86
N TYR A 62 6.56 9.73 3.55
CA TYR A 62 6.65 9.67 5.00
C TYR A 62 7.98 9.01 5.42
N VAL A 63 8.81 9.76 6.17
CA VAL A 63 10.02 9.22 6.78
C VAL A 63 9.63 8.36 7.99
N ILE A 64 9.98 7.07 7.94
CA ILE A 64 9.73 6.11 9.01
C ILE A 64 10.74 6.34 10.14
N LYS A 65 10.24 6.76 11.30
CA LYS A 65 11.05 7.07 12.49
C LYS A 65 10.63 6.22 13.68
N TYR A 66 11.38 6.36 14.77
CA TYR A 66 11.06 5.72 16.06
C TYR A 66 9.91 6.45 16.76
N GLU A 67 8.74 6.43 16.14
CA GLU A 67 7.51 7.04 16.63
C GLU A 67 6.30 6.29 16.06
N ASN A 68 5.10 6.62 16.54
CA ASN A 68 3.89 6.01 16.00
C ASN A 68 3.62 6.53 14.57
N ALA A 69 3.59 5.61 13.61
CA ALA A 69 3.14 5.85 12.25
C ALA A 69 1.71 5.30 12.08
N HIS A 70 0.90 5.98 11.26
CA HIS A 70 -0.42 5.48 10.87
C HIS A 70 -0.30 4.58 9.66
N PHE A 71 -0.55 3.30 9.83
CA PHE A 71 -0.70 2.36 8.73
C PHE A 71 -2.16 2.40 8.27
N ILE A 72 -2.35 2.88 7.04
CA ILE A 72 -3.64 2.93 6.37
C ILE A 72 -3.80 1.72 5.46
N TRP A 73 -4.99 1.13 5.41
CA TRP A 73 -5.29 0.00 4.55
C TRP A 73 -6.66 0.14 3.91
N ALA A 74 -6.82 -0.46 2.75
CA ALA A 74 -8.08 -0.56 2.04
C ALA A 74 -8.09 -1.82 1.17
N LEU A 75 -9.27 -2.43 1.05
CA LEU A 75 -9.50 -3.64 0.28
C LEU A 75 -10.59 -3.39 -0.77
N GLY A 76 -10.26 -3.68 -2.03
CA GLY A 76 -11.21 -3.61 -3.14
C GLY A 76 -11.99 -4.91 -3.31
N THR A 77 -13.13 -4.86 -4.00
CA THR A 77 -13.89 -6.06 -4.39
C THR A 77 -13.36 -6.73 -5.66
N ASN A 78 -12.46 -6.06 -6.37
CA ASN A 78 -11.78 -6.54 -7.57
C ASN A 78 -10.41 -5.82 -7.73
N ASP A 79 -9.67 -6.21 -8.77
CA ASP A 79 -8.33 -5.68 -9.07
C ASP A 79 -8.34 -4.23 -9.61
N ALA A 80 -9.51 -3.66 -9.90
CA ALA A 80 -9.61 -2.29 -10.40
C ALA A 80 -9.56 -1.27 -9.26
N LEU A 81 -8.88 -0.14 -9.52
CA LEU A 81 -8.70 0.92 -8.54
C LEU A 81 -9.92 1.84 -8.47
N ASN A 82 -10.95 1.33 -7.81
CA ASN A 82 -12.20 2.03 -7.56
C ASN A 82 -12.28 2.50 -6.10
N ALA A 83 -13.32 3.29 -5.80
CA ALA A 83 -13.63 3.61 -4.42
C ALA A 83 -13.89 2.32 -3.62
N HIS A 84 -13.11 2.11 -2.57
CA HIS A 84 -13.27 0.95 -1.68
C HIS A 84 -14.64 1.00 -0.97
N PRO A 85 -15.26 -0.15 -0.68
CA PRO A 85 -16.45 -0.19 0.15
C PRO A 85 -16.19 0.49 1.52
N GLY A 86 -17.25 1.05 2.11
CA GLY A 86 -17.21 1.53 3.50
C GLY A 86 -17.13 0.41 4.53
N GLY A 87 -17.08 0.76 5.81
CA GLY A 87 -17.01 -0.20 6.90
C GLY A 87 -15.67 -0.95 6.92
N ASP A 88 -15.73 -2.27 7.05
CA ASP A 88 -14.58 -3.18 7.27
C ASP A 88 -13.68 -3.39 6.04
N SER A 89 -13.84 -2.58 4.98
CA SER A 89 -12.99 -2.62 3.77
C SER A 89 -11.95 -1.51 3.74
N ARG A 90 -11.83 -0.71 4.80
CA ARG A 90 -10.78 0.30 4.96
C ARG A 90 -10.58 0.65 6.44
N GLY A 91 -9.38 1.09 6.79
CA GLY A 91 -9.09 1.50 8.15
C GLY A 91 -7.71 2.07 8.32
N ALA A 92 -7.39 2.40 9.56
CA ALA A 92 -6.07 2.83 9.97
C ALA A 92 -5.77 2.30 11.38
N PHE A 93 -4.51 2.03 11.65
CA PHE A 93 -4.02 1.78 13.01
C PHE A 93 -2.67 2.46 13.21
N ALA A 94 -2.38 2.89 14.44
CA ALA A 94 -1.13 3.52 14.79
C ALA A 94 -0.20 2.52 15.48
N VAL A 95 1.03 2.41 15.00
CA VAL A 95 2.08 1.56 15.61
C VAL A 95 3.44 2.20 15.40
N ASN A 96 4.38 1.99 16.31
CA ASN A 96 5.78 2.32 16.06
C ASN A 96 6.45 1.17 15.28
N PRO A 97 6.76 1.35 13.99
CA PRO A 97 7.27 0.28 13.14
C PRO A 97 8.70 -0.15 13.52
N LEU A 98 9.44 0.66 14.27
CA LEU A 98 10.79 0.36 14.73
C LEU A 98 10.83 -0.27 16.13
N LEU A 99 9.68 -0.37 16.80
CA LEU A 99 9.51 -1.12 18.05
C LEU A 99 9.01 -2.55 17.83
N ALA A 100 8.47 -2.84 16.65
CA ALA A 100 8.01 -4.18 16.29
C ALA A 100 9.22 -5.11 16.16
N ARG A 101 9.49 -5.92 17.19
CA ARG A 101 10.44 -7.02 17.08
C ARG A 101 9.80 -8.15 16.27
N LEU A 102 10.40 -8.47 15.13
CA LEU A 102 10.14 -9.69 14.36
C LEU A 102 10.63 -10.92 15.11
#